data_AF-A0A3E3K564-F1
#
_entry.id   AF-A0A3E3K564-F1
#
_cell.length_a   1.000
_cell.length_b   1.000
_cell.length_c   1.000
_cell.angle_alpha   90.00
_cell.angle_beta   90.00
_cell.angle_gamma   90.00
#
_symmetry.space_group_name_H-M   'P 1'
#
loop_
_entity.id
_entity.type
_entity.pdbx_description
1 polymer ?
#
loop_
_entity_poly.entity_id
_entity_poly.type
_entity_poly.pdbx_seq_one_letter_code
_entity_poly.pdbx_strand_id
1 'polypeptide(L)'
;MAKEETKLVLFLKSIGISGRYKGFYYLKEAVFLVLQDEHCLCKVQENIYRPIAERNHVSLSSVARAIRTVCLTASTNETQLRKFFPNYSFHGTLYPKELIELAADYVRYH
;
A
#
# COMPACT_ATOMS: atom_id res chain seq x y z
N MET A 1 12.53 4.93 11.43
CA MET A 1 11.07 4.76 11.56
C MET A 1 10.27 6.03 11.26
N ALA A 2 10.41 7.12 12.04
CA ALA A 2 9.56 8.33 11.85
C ALA A 2 9.75 9.02 10.48
N LYS A 3 10.97 9.00 9.92
CA LYS A 3 11.28 9.57 8.61
C LYS A 3 10.66 8.76 7.46
N GLU A 4 10.75 7.42 7.50
CA GLU A 4 10.13 6.55 6.50
C GLU A 4 8.61 6.67 6.53
N GLU A 5 8.02 6.71 7.73
CA GLU A 5 6.57 6.87 7.89
C GLU A 5 6.08 8.19 7.29
N THR A 6 6.79 9.29 7.54
CA THR A 6 6.43 10.60 6.98
C THR A 6 6.50 10.59 5.46
N LYS A 7 7.57 10.00 4.88
CA LYS A 7 7.72 9.84 3.42
C LYS A 7 6.55 9.04 2.83
N LEU A 8 6.24 7.89 3.43
CA LEU A 8 5.13 7.05 3.00
C LEU A 8 3.80 7.80 3.04
N VAL A 9 3.52 8.50 4.14
CA VAL A 9 2.27 9.26 4.30
C VAL A 9 2.13 10.35 3.24
N LEU A 10 3.22 11.06 2.91
CA LEU A 10 3.21 12.08 1.86
C LEU A 10 2.93 11.46 0.48
N PHE A 11 3.57 10.34 0.17
CA PHE A 11 3.32 9.61 -1.08
C PHE A 11 1.87 9.15 -1.17
N LEU A 12 1.35 8.45 -0.16
CA LEU A 12 -0.03 7.95 -0.15
C LEU A 12 -1.04 9.10 -0.34
N LYS A 13 -0.84 10.24 0.32
CA LYS A 13 -1.69 11.42 0.16
C LYS A 13 -1.62 11.99 -1.26
N SER A 14 -0.44 12.00 -1.87
CA SER A 14 -0.25 12.54 -3.23
C SER A 14 -0.98 11.73 -4.31
N ILE A 15 -1.16 10.41 -4.09
CA ILE A 15 -1.95 9.52 -4.96
C ILE A 15 -3.42 9.41 -4.52
N GLY A 16 -3.89 10.32 -3.67
CA GLY A 16 -5.30 10.43 -3.26
C GLY A 16 -5.72 9.52 -2.10
N ILE A 17 -4.81 8.74 -1.53
CA ILE A 17 -5.10 7.88 -0.37
C ILE A 17 -4.91 8.69 0.91
N SER A 18 -6.00 8.99 1.61
CA SER A 18 -5.97 9.70 2.89
C SER A 18 -6.50 8.85 4.04
N GLY A 19 -6.25 9.31 5.28
CA GLY A 19 -6.70 8.65 6.52
C GLY A 19 -8.23 8.52 6.71
N ARG A 20 -9.04 8.97 5.73
CA ARG A 20 -10.48 8.69 5.65
C ARG A 20 -10.76 7.22 5.34
N TYR A 21 -9.84 6.53 4.68
CA TYR A 21 -9.97 5.11 4.35
C TYR A 21 -9.29 4.25 5.41
N LYS A 22 -9.95 3.20 5.90
CA LYS A 22 -9.29 2.19 6.75
C LYS A 22 -8.08 1.56 6.05
N GLY A 23 -8.16 1.41 4.72
CA GLY A 23 -7.07 0.89 3.90
C GLY A 23 -5.80 1.71 3.96
N PHE A 24 -5.86 3.00 4.32
CA PHE A 24 -4.66 3.83 4.53
C PHE A 24 -3.79 3.28 5.68
N TYR A 25 -4.42 2.89 6.79
CA TYR A 25 -3.69 2.36 7.95
C TYR A 25 -3.13 0.96 7.65
N TYR A 26 -3.94 0.08 7.07
CA TYR A 26 -3.50 -1.26 6.70
C TYR A 26 -2.42 -1.27 5.61
N LEU A 27 -2.49 -0.34 4.65
CA LEU A 27 -1.47 -0.21 3.62
C LEU A 27 -0.14 0.23 4.22
N LYS A 28 -0.15 1.15 5.20
CA LYS A 28 1.08 1.51 5.92
C LYS A 28 1.71 0.31 6.61
N GLU A 29 0.93 -0.46 7.34
CA GLU A 29 1.43 -1.68 8.00
C GLU A 29 1.97 -2.69 6.98
N ALA A 30 1.26 -2.87 5.85
CA ALA A 30 1.69 -3.76 4.78
C ALA A 30 3.04 -3.34 4.18
N VAL A 31 3.22 -2.03 3.93
CA VAL A 31 4.48 -1.49 3.42
C VAL A 31 5.61 -1.71 4.42
N PHE A 32 5.38 -1.48 5.72
CA PHE A 32 6.41 -1.75 6.73
C PHE A 32 6.79 -3.23 6.85
N LEU A 33 5.83 -4.15 6.69
CA LEU A 33 6.14 -5.58 6.62
C LEU A 33 7.04 -5.90 5.41
N VAL A 34 6.75 -5.33 4.24
CA VAL A 34 7.55 -5.51 3.02
C VAL A 34 8.92 -4.85 3.11
N LEU A 35 9.03 -3.70 3.78
CA LEU A 35 10.32 -3.05 4.04
C LEU A 35 11.23 -3.91 4.94
N GLN A 36 10.65 -4.71 5.84
CA GLN A 36 11.39 -5.65 6.68
C GLN A 36 11.77 -6.93 5.93
N ASP A 37 10.83 -7.51 5.18
CA ASP A 37 11.07 -8.69 4.35
C ASP A 37 10.25 -8.61 3.06
N GLU A 38 10.96 -8.44 1.94
CA GLU A 38 10.35 -8.29 0.63
C GLU A 38 9.61 -9.56 0.17
N HIS A 39 10.02 -10.74 0.64
CA HIS A 39 9.36 -12.02 0.32
C HIS A 39 7.92 -12.09 0.84
N CYS A 40 7.49 -11.18 1.72
CA CYS A 40 6.10 -11.05 2.13
C CYS A 40 5.15 -10.85 0.93
N LEU A 41 5.62 -10.23 -0.16
CA LEU A 41 4.82 -10.02 -1.37
C LEU A 41 4.47 -11.32 -2.10
N CYS A 42 5.27 -12.40 -1.94
CA CYS A 42 4.98 -13.69 -2.56
C CYS A 42 3.70 -14.33 -2.02
N LYS A 43 3.33 -14.01 -0.77
CA LYS A 43 2.14 -14.54 -0.11
C LYS A 43 1.41 -13.45 0.68
N VAL A 44 0.90 -12.45 -0.02
CA VAL A 44 0.22 -11.28 0.57
C VAL A 44 -0.86 -11.68 1.59
N GLN A 45 -1.66 -12.72 1.34
CA GLN A 45 -2.72 -13.10 2.28
C GLN A 45 -2.17 -13.65 3.61
N GLU A 46 -1.13 -14.49 3.56
CA GLU A 46 -0.55 -15.15 4.74
C GLU A 46 0.42 -14.21 5.48
N ASN A 47 1.28 -13.51 4.73
CA ASN A 47 2.41 -12.76 5.30
C ASN A 47 2.09 -11.28 5.54
N ILE A 48 1.03 -10.76 4.93
CA ILE A 48 0.64 -9.35 5.07
C ILE A 48 -0.75 -9.21 5.69
N TYR A 49 -1.78 -9.79 5.08
CA TYR A 49 -3.16 -9.57 5.55
C TYR A 49 -3.44 -10.24 6.89
N ARG A 50 -2.94 -11.46 7.13
CA ARG A 50 -3.13 -12.18 8.40
C ARG A 50 -2.53 -11.42 9.59
N PRO A 51 -1.25 -11.00 9.60
CA PRO A 51 -0.70 -10.27 10.74
C PRO A 51 -1.40 -8.92 10.97
N ILE A 52 -1.79 -8.21 9.90
CA ILE A 52 -2.56 -6.96 10.04
C ILE A 52 -3.94 -7.22 10.64
N ALA A 53 -4.63 -8.26 10.18
CA ALA A 53 -5.95 -8.65 10.68
C ALA A 53 -5.91 -9.01 12.17
N GLU A 54 -4.91 -9.77 12.59
CA GLU A 54 -4.69 -10.16 13.99
C GLU A 54 -4.40 -8.93 14.87
N ARG A 55 -3.49 -8.04 14.46
CA ARG A 55 -3.14 -6.82 15.20
C ARG A 55 -4.31 -5.85 15.37
N ASN A 56 -5.19 -5.79 14.36
CA ASN A 56 -6.33 -4.88 14.35
C ASN A 56 -7.64 -5.55 14.83
N HIS A 57 -7.59 -6.83 15.23
CA HIS A 57 -8.77 -7.63 15.63
C HIS A 57 -9.91 -7.60 14.61
N VAL A 58 -9.57 -7.76 13.32
CA VAL A 58 -10.53 -7.77 12.21
C VAL A 58 -10.38 -9.03 11.36
N SER A 59 -11.33 -9.29 10.46
CA SER A 59 -11.22 -10.41 9.52
C SER A 59 -10.22 -10.13 8.39
N LEU A 60 -9.59 -11.19 7.88
CA LEU A 60 -8.77 -11.17 6.65
C LEU A 60 -9.49 -10.51 5.47
N SER A 61 -10.78 -10.82 5.30
CA SER A 61 -11.63 -10.25 4.24
C SER A 61 -11.80 -8.73 4.40
N SER A 62 -11.86 -8.22 5.63
CA SER A 62 -11.96 -6.80 5.90
C SER A 62 -10.68 -6.05 5.51
N VAL A 63 -9.51 -6.61 5.84
CA VAL A 63 -8.21 -6.05 5.44
C VAL A 63 -8.09 -6.03 3.92
N ALA A 64 -8.35 -7.16 3.26
CA ALA A 64 -8.26 -7.26 1.80
C ALA A 64 -9.23 -6.29 1.09
N ARG A 65 -10.45 -6.12 1.61
CA ARG A 65 -11.43 -5.17 1.05
C ARG A 65 -10.97 -3.72 1.21
N ALA A 66 -10.49 -3.36 2.40
CA ALA A 66 -9.99 -2.03 2.68
C ALA A 66 -8.79 -1.66 1.79
N ILE A 67 -7.87 -2.61 1.56
CA ILE A 67 -6.73 -2.40 0.65
C ILE A 67 -7.22 -2.25 -0.80
N ARG A 68 -8.16 -3.09 -1.27
CA ARG A 68 -8.75 -2.93 -2.61
C ARG A 68 -9.39 -1.55 -2.83
N THR A 69 -10.06 -0.99 -1.81
CA THR A 69 -10.64 0.36 -1.90
C THR A 69 -9.57 1.43 -2.16
N VAL A 70 -8.41 1.34 -1.50
CA VAL A 70 -7.34 2.31 -1.73
C VAL A 70 -6.60 2.05 -3.04
N CYS A 71 -6.52 0.82 -3.52
CA CYS A 71 -6.05 0.50 -4.87
C CYS A 71 -6.91 1.14 -5.96
N LEU A 72 -8.23 1.04 -5.84
CA LEU A 72 -9.16 1.71 -6.75
C LEU A 72 -8.94 3.23 -6.73
N THR A 73 -8.80 3.80 -5.53
CA THR A 73 -8.53 5.24 -5.35
C THR A 73 -7.21 5.66 -6.01
N ALA A 74 -6.13 4.89 -5.82
CA ALA A 74 -4.84 5.16 -6.47
C ALA A 74 -4.93 5.04 -7.99
N SER A 75 -5.70 4.06 -8.50
CA SER A 75 -5.89 3.84 -9.94
C SER A 75 -6.57 5.04 -10.59
N THR A 76 -7.53 5.68 -9.91
CA THR A 76 -8.14 6.94 -10.41
C THR A 76 -7.20 8.14 -10.42
N ASN A 77 -6.06 8.06 -9.71
CA ASN A 77 -5.04 9.10 -9.62
C ASN A 77 -3.75 8.70 -10.37
N GLU A 78 -3.86 7.92 -11.45
CA GLU A 78 -2.74 7.44 -12.27
C GLU A 78 -1.74 8.54 -12.64
N THR A 79 -2.23 9.73 -13.01
CA THR A 79 -1.36 10.87 -13.35
C THR A 79 -0.42 11.28 -12.22
N GLN A 80 -0.86 11.20 -10.96
CA GLN A 80 0.01 11.48 -9.82
C GLN A 80 1.00 10.35 -9.58
N LEU A 81 0.55 9.10 -9.70
CA LEU A 81 1.41 7.92 -9.55
C LEU A 81 2.55 7.92 -10.59
N ARG A 82 2.25 8.28 -11.84
CA ARG A 82 3.25 8.42 -12.92
C ARG A 82 4.29 9.52 -12.69
N LYS A 83 4.01 10.53 -11.84
CA LYS A 83 5.04 11.52 -11.48
C LYS A 83 6.16 10.91 -10.62
N PHE A 84 5.81 9.92 -9.80
CA PHE A 84 6.77 9.20 -8.98
C PHE A 84 7.39 8.03 -9.74
N PHE A 85 6.57 7.34 -10.55
CA PHE A 85 6.96 6.15 -11.30
C PHE A 85 6.63 6.31 -12.80
N PRO A 86 7.41 7.09 -13.57
CA PRO A 86 7.07 7.46 -14.95
C PRO A 86 6.98 6.26 -15.91
N ASN A 87 7.81 5.24 -15.67
CA ASN A 87 7.86 4.03 -16.50
C ASN A 87 6.90 2.93 -16.02
N TYR A 88 6.21 3.14 -14.90
CA TYR A 88 5.25 2.16 -14.40
C TYR A 88 3.94 2.26 -15.16
N SER A 89 3.43 1.12 -15.62
CA SER A 89 2.13 1.02 -16.29
C SER A 89 1.38 -0.17 -15.74
N PHE A 90 0.10 0.03 -15.46
CA PHE A 90 -0.83 -1.00 -15.02
C PHE A 90 -2.07 -0.92 -15.91
N HIS A 91 -2.70 -2.06 -16.18
CA HIS A 91 -3.91 -2.10 -16.99
C HIS A 91 -5.14 -2.07 -16.09
N GLY A 92 -5.83 -0.93 -16.04
CA GLY A 92 -7.09 -0.78 -15.32
C GLY A 92 -6.89 -0.47 -13.84
N THR A 93 -6.97 -1.47 -12.96
CA THR A 93 -6.89 -1.28 -11.50
C THR A 93 -5.59 -1.86 -10.96
N LEU A 94 -4.87 -1.06 -10.18
CA LEU A 94 -3.71 -1.51 -9.41
C LEU A 94 -4.08 -2.70 -8.52
N TYR A 95 -3.29 -3.76 -8.61
CA TYR A 95 -3.39 -4.86 -7.68
C TYR A 95 -2.83 -4.45 -6.32
N PRO A 96 -3.35 -5.02 -5.21
CA PRO A 96 -2.81 -4.76 -3.87
C PRO A 96 -1.31 -4.95 -3.75
N LYS A 97 -0.76 -6.02 -4.36
CA LYS A 97 0.68 -6.29 -4.36
C LYS A 97 1.48 -5.14 -4.98
N GLU A 98 1.00 -4.60 -6.10
CA GLU A 98 1.68 -3.56 -6.86
C GLU A 98 1.68 -2.24 -6.08
N LEU A 99 0.54 -1.89 -5.49
CA LEU A 99 0.47 -0.69 -4.66
C LEU A 99 1.38 -0.78 -3.43
N ILE A 100 1.47 -1.96 -2.80
CA ILE A 100 2.36 -2.18 -1.65
C ILE A 100 3.83 -2.08 -2.08
N GLU A 101 4.18 -2.71 -3.20
CA GLU A 101 5.53 -2.69 -3.78
C GLU A 101 5.96 -1.26 -4.13
N LEU A 102 5.16 -0.53 -4.92
CA LEU A 102 5.44 0.87 -5.28
C LEU A 102 5.61 1.77 -4.06
N ALA A 103 4.77 1.59 -3.04
CA ALA A 103 4.86 2.36 -1.82
C ALA A 103 6.12 2.01 -1.01
N ALA A 104 6.55 0.74 -1.00
CA ALA A 104 7.81 0.32 -0.39
C ALA A 104 9.02 0.87 -1.15
N ASP A 105 9.01 0.80 -2.48
CA ASP A 105 10.06 1.35 -3.35
C ASP A 105 10.20 2.85 -3.20
N TYR A 106 9.08 3.57 -3.10
CA TYR A 106 9.10 5.00 -2.82
C TYR A 106 9.86 5.30 -1.53
N VAL A 107 9.60 4.53 -0.47
CA VAL A 107 10.26 4.73 0.83
C VAL A 107 11.75 4.37 0.79
N ARG A 108 12.14 3.34 0.02
CA ARG A 108 13.53 2.88 -0.11
C ARG A 108 14.40 3.82 -0.94
N TYR A 109 13.87 4.32 -2.06
CA TYR A 109 14.68 4.95 -3.10
C TYR A 109 14.46 6.45 -3.27
N HIS A 110 13.44 7.04 -2.64
CA HIS A 110 13.16 8.48 -2.65
C HIS A 110 13.16 9.03 -1.23
#